data_AF-A0A1F8H2U9-F1
#
_entry.id   AF-A0A1F8H2U9-F1
#
_cell.length_a   1.000
_cell.length_b   1.000
_cell.length_c   1.000
_cell.angle_alpha   90.00
_cell.angle_beta   90.00
_cell.angle_gamma   90.00
#
_symmetry.space_group_name_H-M   'P 1'
#
loop_
_entity.id
_entity.type
_entity.pdbx_description
1 polymer ?
#
loop_
_entity_poly.entity_id
_entity_poly.type
_entity_poly.pdbx_seq_one_letter_code
_entity_poly.pdbx_strand_id
1 'polypeptide(L)'
;MKKYLYTSFDIRKLGVVDKDAKNILIISPPYYLFGRSGADITRNIVLVLGDNFKKFPFPDDEQECIDVFNKCLDFVRRECVDCKLYYKPHPTSLDNDAGIYDLRSFEILKDRTAAEIFFYENFNQIKHVFSPCSLASLSAYGLGLNSHVFFRLLKTSWGELGRAYFKSYLEGMPESYFISDLDQPLKENKKLLEKDVFFENHLAKQLDENPGTVWFTIVDPACLQSVLVISKLIKKLSPNRKVGLLIMRHERWNSINMDRIMKHFDNFSFFPKVSYALKLTNLLNAFKTTVAVKRFKIKPGDIICGMDMGSFLENCFISYFKKNLSIQITTDQLFNFTHHFEAPPDLSDFNVKWTTLFLNYIFVSVLGLHGSIRLYRPSRKNGGQFTRYREAINKVFDVVYIFKHT
;
A
#
# COMPACT_ATOMS: atom_id res chain seq x y z
N MET A 1 -27.70 0.07 -14.30
CA MET A 1 -26.24 -0.14 -14.49
C MET A 1 -25.71 0.94 -15.43
N LYS A 2 -24.94 1.94 -14.96
CA LYS A 2 -24.34 2.94 -15.88
C LYS A 2 -23.25 2.22 -16.71
N LYS A 3 -23.48 2.00 -18.01
CA LYS A 3 -22.45 1.51 -18.94
C LYS A 3 -21.35 2.57 -19.00
N TYR A 4 -20.25 2.36 -18.27
CA TYR A 4 -19.04 3.15 -18.49
C TYR A 4 -18.46 2.73 -19.85
N LEU A 5 -18.23 3.69 -20.74
CA LEU A 5 -17.52 3.48 -21.99
C LEU A 5 -16.04 3.21 -21.66
N TYR A 6 -15.68 1.94 -21.63
CA TYR A 6 -14.30 1.48 -21.61
C TYR A 6 -13.85 1.22 -23.04
N THR A 7 -12.60 1.56 -23.32
CA THR A 7 -11.92 1.21 -24.58
C THR A 7 -10.71 0.35 -24.26
N SER A 8 -10.42 -0.62 -25.11
CA SER A 8 -9.18 -1.39 -25.00
C SER A 8 -7.97 -0.46 -25.14
N PHE A 9 -6.90 -0.78 -24.42
CA PHE A 9 -5.67 -0.02 -24.39
C PHE A 9 -4.49 -0.97 -24.65
N ASP A 10 -3.71 -0.67 -25.68
CA ASP A 10 -2.51 -1.43 -25.97
C ASP A 10 -1.41 -1.09 -24.95
N ILE A 11 -1.18 -2.01 -24.01
CA ILE A 11 -0.21 -1.84 -22.92
C ILE A 11 1.22 -1.66 -23.40
N ARG A 12 1.55 -2.12 -24.62
CA ARG A 12 2.88 -1.96 -25.24
C ARG A 12 3.21 -0.51 -25.57
N LYS A 13 2.21 0.39 -25.53
CA LYS A 13 2.40 1.84 -25.66
C LYS A 13 2.94 2.50 -24.39
N LEU A 14 3.10 1.76 -23.29
CA LEU A 14 3.74 2.25 -22.08
C LEU A 14 5.25 2.00 -22.14
N GLY A 15 6.00 2.92 -21.55
CA GLY A 15 7.43 2.77 -21.33
C GLY A 15 7.72 1.55 -20.46
N VAL A 16 8.60 0.69 -20.96
CA VAL A 16 9.11 -0.47 -20.23
C VAL A 16 10.24 -0.01 -19.33
N VAL A 17 10.27 -0.54 -18.11
CA VAL A 17 11.38 -0.32 -17.17
C VAL A 17 12.66 -0.80 -17.83
N ASP A 18 13.68 0.06 -17.81
CA ASP A 18 15.02 -0.33 -18.24
C ASP A 18 15.61 -1.30 -17.20
N LYS A 19 15.93 -2.52 -17.64
CA LYS A 19 16.43 -3.59 -16.77
C LYS A 19 17.83 -3.31 -16.23
N ASP A 20 18.59 -2.44 -16.90
CA ASP A 20 19.95 -2.06 -16.53
C ASP A 20 19.99 -0.72 -15.78
N ALA A 21 18.83 -0.18 -15.42
CA ALA A 21 18.70 1.10 -14.73
C ALA A 21 19.36 1.08 -13.34
N LYS A 22 20.47 1.82 -13.21
CA LYS A 22 21.23 1.93 -11.95
C LYS A 22 20.50 2.69 -10.84
N ASN A 23 19.41 3.38 -11.17
CA ASN A 23 18.61 4.14 -10.22
C ASN A 23 17.41 3.39 -9.66
N ILE A 24 17.26 2.11 -9.99
CA ILE A 24 16.27 1.23 -9.35
C ILE A 24 16.99 0.36 -8.34
N LEU A 25 16.69 0.56 -7.07
CA LEU A 25 17.36 -0.11 -5.96
C LEU A 25 16.34 -0.94 -5.18
N ILE A 26 16.58 -2.25 -5.10
CA ILE A 26 15.82 -3.15 -4.23
C ILE A 26 16.43 -3.06 -2.85
N ILE A 27 15.61 -2.72 -1.86
CA ILE A 27 16.05 -2.49 -0.49
C ILE A 27 15.10 -3.09 0.53
N SER A 28 15.59 -3.28 1.75
CA SER A 28 14.74 -3.62 2.88
C SER A 28 14.21 -2.34 3.55
N PRO A 29 12.90 -2.23 3.80
CA PRO A 29 12.36 -1.10 4.57
C PRO A 29 13.01 -1.05 5.96
N PRO A 30 13.30 0.14 6.53
CA PRO A 30 14.03 0.27 7.78
C PRO A 30 13.16 -0.01 9.02
N TYR A 31 12.28 -1.02 8.95
CA TYR A 31 11.34 -1.41 9.99
C TYR A 31 12.01 -1.85 11.30
N TYR A 32 13.31 -2.16 11.28
CA TYR A 32 14.10 -2.33 12.50
C TYR A 32 14.03 -1.08 13.42
N LEU A 33 13.71 0.11 12.88
CA LEU A 33 13.47 1.35 13.64
C LEU A 33 12.07 1.46 14.27
N PHE A 34 11.18 0.50 14.05
CA PHE A 34 9.91 0.42 14.76
C PHE A 34 10.04 -0.23 16.14
N GLY A 35 10.99 -1.16 16.30
CA GLY A 35 11.27 -1.78 17.58
C GLY A 35 11.64 -0.72 18.62
N ARG A 36 10.77 -0.52 19.62
CA ARG A 36 11.18 0.23 20.81
C ARG A 36 12.02 -0.73 21.64
N SER A 37 13.29 -0.40 21.84
CA SER A 37 14.15 -1.08 22.80
C SER A 37 13.53 -0.93 24.20
N GLY A 38 12.91 -2.01 24.68
CA GLY A 38 12.36 -2.14 26.02
C GLY A 38 12.22 -3.63 26.31
N ALA A 39 12.92 -4.10 27.34
CA ALA A 39 12.81 -5.45 27.87
C ALA A 39 11.37 -5.75 28.31
N ASP A 40 10.96 -7.02 28.20
CA ASP A 40 9.71 -7.59 28.73
C ASP A 40 8.40 -6.87 28.41
N ILE A 41 8.17 -6.52 27.14
CA ILE A 41 6.81 -6.19 26.72
C ILE A 41 6.03 -7.49 26.47
N THR A 42 5.12 -7.83 27.39
CA THR A 42 4.16 -8.92 27.21
C THR A 42 3.24 -8.61 26.04
N ARG A 43 3.51 -9.22 24.87
CA ARG A 43 2.63 -9.17 23.70
C ARG A 43 1.40 -10.06 23.94
N ASN A 44 0.21 -9.47 23.97
CA ASN A 44 -1.03 -10.18 24.27
C ASN A 44 -2.17 -9.89 23.28
N ILE A 45 -1.96 -9.05 22.27
CA ILE A 45 -2.99 -8.75 21.26
C ILE A 45 -2.88 -9.75 20.11
N VAL A 46 -3.99 -10.37 19.74
CA VAL A 46 -4.11 -11.15 18.50
C VAL A 46 -5.12 -10.46 17.61
N LEU A 47 -4.71 -10.17 16.37
CA LEU A 47 -5.57 -9.48 15.41
C LEU A 47 -5.94 -10.43 14.27
N VAL A 48 -7.24 -10.66 14.08
CA VAL A 48 -7.77 -11.31 12.89
C VAL A 48 -8.28 -10.24 11.93
N LEU A 49 -7.70 -10.19 10.73
CA LEU A 49 -8.14 -9.34 9.65
C LEU A 49 -9.24 -10.05 8.87
N GLY A 50 -10.42 -9.45 8.83
CA GLY A 50 -11.53 -9.90 8.01
C GLY A 50 -11.27 -9.69 6.52
N ASP A 51 -12.01 -10.45 5.72
CA ASP A 51 -12.11 -10.24 4.28
C ASP A 51 -13.59 -10.13 3.89
N ASN A 52 -13.85 -9.58 2.71
CA ASN A 52 -15.19 -9.45 2.18
C ASN A 52 -15.42 -10.48 1.07
N PHE A 53 -15.77 -11.70 1.48
CA PHE A 53 -16.19 -12.79 0.60
C PHE A 53 -17.46 -12.46 -0.22
N LYS A 54 -18.06 -11.27 -0.08
CA LYS A 54 -19.16 -10.72 -0.91
C LYS A 54 -18.79 -9.56 -1.83
N LYS A 55 -17.57 -8.99 -1.79
CA LYS A 55 -17.12 -7.94 -2.76
C LYS A 55 -15.85 -8.21 -3.62
N PHE A 56 -14.97 -9.17 -3.34
CA PHE A 56 -13.70 -9.41 -4.08
C PHE A 56 -13.78 -10.54 -5.14
N PRO A 57 -12.78 -10.84 -5.99
CA PRO A 57 -12.85 -12.00 -6.89
C PRO A 57 -13.08 -13.28 -6.06
N PHE A 58 -14.32 -13.76 -6.07
CA PHE A 58 -14.86 -14.65 -5.03
C PHE A 58 -14.39 -16.08 -5.04
N PRO A 59 -14.68 -16.78 -3.92
CA PRO A 59 -14.94 -18.20 -3.96
C PRO A 59 -16.09 -18.57 -4.90
N ASP A 60 -15.97 -19.73 -5.53
CA ASP A 60 -17.07 -20.40 -6.22
C ASP A 60 -18.12 -20.89 -5.20
N ASP A 61 -17.72 -21.11 -3.94
CA ASP A 61 -18.58 -21.45 -2.81
C ASP A 61 -18.38 -20.49 -1.62
N GLU A 62 -19.31 -19.53 -1.46
CA GLU A 62 -19.27 -18.55 -0.35
C GLU A 62 -19.50 -19.22 1.01
N GLN A 63 -20.39 -20.21 1.09
CA GLN A 63 -20.75 -20.84 2.36
C GLN A 63 -19.60 -21.70 2.88
N GLU A 64 -18.93 -22.46 2.00
CA GLU A 64 -17.73 -23.21 2.36
C GLU A 64 -16.64 -22.27 2.91
N CYS A 65 -16.44 -21.11 2.29
CA CYS A 65 -15.49 -20.10 2.79
C CYS A 65 -15.85 -19.61 4.20
N ILE A 66 -17.14 -19.36 4.47
CA ILE A 66 -17.61 -18.95 5.80
C ILE A 66 -17.37 -20.07 6.82
N ASP A 67 -17.71 -21.31 6.47
CA ASP A 67 -17.58 -22.47 7.34
C ASP A 67 -16.11 -22.77 7.68
N VAL A 68 -15.24 -22.74 6.67
CA VAL A 68 -13.79 -22.91 6.86
C VAL A 68 -13.22 -21.75 7.68
N PHE A 69 -13.63 -20.51 7.43
CA PHE A 69 -13.13 -19.37 8.21
C PHE A 69 -13.58 -19.43 9.67
N ASN A 70 -14.78 -19.91 9.97
CA ASN A 70 -15.21 -20.16 11.35
C ASN A 70 -14.31 -21.20 12.06
N LYS A 71 -13.93 -22.29 11.37
CA LYS A 71 -12.94 -23.25 11.90
C LYS A 71 -11.57 -22.60 12.13
N CYS A 72 -11.17 -21.66 11.28
CA CYS A 72 -9.94 -20.89 11.47
C CYS A 72 -10.03 -19.96 12.70
N LEU A 73 -11.21 -19.39 12.99
CA LEU A 73 -11.43 -18.60 14.20
C LEU A 73 -11.35 -19.47 15.46
N ASP A 74 -11.86 -20.71 15.40
CA ASP A 74 -11.73 -21.67 16.50
C ASP A 74 -10.28 -22.06 16.76
N PHE A 75 -9.49 -22.25 15.69
CA PHE A 75 -8.04 -22.42 15.80
C PHE A 75 -7.39 -21.24 16.53
N VAL A 76 -7.73 -20.00 16.16
CA VAL A 76 -7.19 -18.81 16.85
C VAL A 76 -7.57 -18.81 18.33
N ARG A 77 -8.82 -19.14 18.68
CA ARG A 77 -9.25 -19.24 20.09
C ARG A 77 -8.45 -20.29 20.86
N ARG A 78 -8.25 -21.48 20.27
CA ARG A 78 -7.53 -22.59 20.89
C ARG A 78 -6.07 -22.22 21.16
N GLU A 79 -5.39 -21.69 20.14
CA GLU A 79 -3.94 -21.40 20.20
C GLU A 79 -3.61 -20.10 20.94
N CYS A 80 -4.59 -19.21 21.13
CA CYS A 80 -4.39 -17.88 21.71
C CYS A 80 -5.29 -17.62 22.93
N VAL A 81 -5.55 -18.63 23.75
CA VAL A 81 -6.50 -18.56 24.89
C VAL A 81 -6.23 -17.42 25.89
N ASP A 82 -4.97 -17.07 26.13
CA ASP A 82 -4.59 -16.00 27.08
C ASP A 82 -4.39 -14.63 26.42
N CYS A 83 -4.83 -14.47 25.16
CA CYS A 83 -4.67 -13.25 24.39
C CYS A 83 -5.98 -12.45 24.30
N LYS A 84 -5.85 -11.13 24.15
CA LYS A 84 -6.96 -10.27 23.71
C LYS A 84 -7.17 -10.45 22.22
N LEU A 85 -8.29 -11.06 21.85
CA LEU A 85 -8.63 -11.34 20.46
C LEU A 85 -9.40 -10.16 19.86
N TYR A 86 -8.88 -9.61 18.78
CA TYR A 86 -9.51 -8.53 18.02
C TYR A 86 -9.86 -9.02 16.62
N TYR A 87 -11.04 -8.64 16.14
CA TYR A 87 -11.42 -8.81 14.74
C TYR A 87 -11.52 -7.45 14.07
N LYS A 88 -10.76 -7.23 12.99
CA LYS A 88 -10.83 -6.02 12.18
C LYS A 88 -11.53 -6.32 10.86
N PRO A 89 -12.77 -5.85 10.66
CA PRO A 89 -13.49 -6.04 9.41
C PRO A 89 -12.76 -5.43 8.22
N HIS A 90 -13.00 -5.96 7.02
CA HIS A 90 -12.54 -5.32 5.81
C HIS A 90 -13.21 -3.94 5.65
N PRO A 91 -12.52 -2.86 5.22
CA PRO A 91 -13.13 -1.52 5.10
C PRO A 91 -14.39 -1.41 4.22
N THR A 92 -14.67 -2.44 3.41
CA THR A 92 -15.82 -2.52 2.52
C THR A 92 -16.90 -3.51 2.97
N SER A 93 -16.65 -4.29 4.04
CA SER A 93 -17.71 -5.11 4.64
C SER A 93 -18.68 -4.17 5.36
N LEU A 94 -19.94 -4.23 4.95
CA LEU A 94 -20.99 -3.35 5.47
C LEU A 94 -21.51 -4.00 6.75
N ASP A 95 -20.85 -3.72 7.88
CA ASP A 95 -21.33 -3.83 9.27
C ASP A 95 -22.03 -5.13 9.73
N ASN A 96 -21.96 -6.25 8.99
CA ASN A 96 -22.67 -7.51 9.31
C ASN A 96 -21.76 -8.73 9.49
N ASP A 97 -20.44 -8.55 9.60
CA ASP A 97 -19.51 -9.69 9.78
C ASP A 97 -19.87 -10.50 11.05
N ALA A 98 -20.35 -9.85 12.10
CA ALA A 98 -20.81 -10.50 13.34
C ALA A 98 -22.06 -11.37 13.17
N GLY A 99 -22.85 -11.16 12.11
CA GLY A 99 -23.99 -12.01 11.77
C GLY A 99 -23.62 -13.16 10.83
N ILE A 100 -22.36 -13.25 10.39
CA ILE A 100 -21.87 -14.22 9.43
C ILE A 100 -20.84 -15.16 10.08
N TYR A 101 -19.91 -14.60 10.86
CA TYR A 101 -18.84 -15.34 11.51
C TYR A 101 -19.07 -15.46 13.02
N ASP A 102 -18.60 -16.54 13.63
CA ASP A 102 -18.55 -16.65 15.08
C ASP A 102 -17.46 -15.72 15.61
N LEU A 103 -17.85 -14.52 16.05
CA LEU A 103 -16.97 -13.51 16.63
C LEU A 103 -17.18 -13.32 18.14
N ARG A 104 -17.87 -14.24 18.83
CA ARG A 104 -18.27 -14.06 20.24
C ARG A 104 -17.09 -13.81 21.21
N SER A 105 -15.92 -14.35 20.90
CA SER A 105 -14.68 -14.19 21.69
C SER A 105 -13.81 -13.01 21.23
N PHE A 106 -14.22 -12.26 20.21
CA PHE A 106 -13.43 -11.22 19.58
C PHE A 106 -14.02 -9.83 19.86
N GLU A 107 -13.15 -8.88 20.22
CA GLU A 107 -13.51 -7.46 20.19
C GLU A 107 -13.47 -6.96 18.73
N ILE A 108 -14.61 -6.51 18.21
CA ILE A 108 -14.71 -6.04 16.83
C ILE A 108 -14.25 -4.57 16.75
N LEU A 109 -13.14 -4.35 16.04
CA LEU A 109 -12.60 -3.02 15.76
C LEU A 109 -13.45 -2.32 14.69
N LYS A 110 -14.37 -1.47 15.13
CA LYS A 110 -15.30 -0.73 14.25
C LYS A 110 -14.64 0.45 13.51
N ASP A 111 -13.40 0.78 13.81
CA ASP A 111 -12.69 1.84 13.11
C ASP A 111 -12.42 1.43 11.65
N ARG A 112 -12.58 2.39 10.74
CA ARG A 112 -12.26 2.23 9.31
C ARG A 112 -10.80 2.59 9.02
N THR A 113 -9.93 2.58 10.03
CA THR A 113 -8.52 2.89 9.87
C THR A 113 -7.84 1.74 9.13
N ALA A 114 -6.84 2.05 8.30
CA ALA A 114 -6.06 1.01 7.63
C ALA A 114 -5.37 0.12 8.67
N ALA A 115 -5.26 -1.19 8.40
CA ALA A 115 -4.65 -2.15 9.32
C ALA A 115 -3.18 -1.80 9.62
N GLU A 116 -2.47 -1.24 8.65
CA GLU A 116 -1.09 -0.77 8.77
C GLU A 116 -0.91 0.29 9.87
N ILE A 117 -1.91 1.15 10.06
CA ILE A 117 -1.90 2.13 11.15
C ILE A 117 -2.08 1.44 12.50
N PHE A 118 -2.98 0.46 12.58
CA PHE A 118 -3.16 -0.33 13.80
C PHE A 118 -1.87 -1.07 14.17
N PHE A 119 -1.18 -1.66 13.19
CA PHE A 119 0.14 -2.27 13.41
C PHE A 119 1.15 -1.26 13.94
N TYR A 120 1.20 -0.06 13.36
CA TYR A 120 2.11 0.98 13.82
C TYR A 120 1.82 1.42 15.27
N GLU A 121 0.56 1.66 15.62
CA GLU A 121 0.18 2.13 16.96
C GLU A 121 0.34 1.04 18.03
N ASN A 122 0.14 -0.23 17.67
CA ASN A 122 0.10 -1.36 18.60
C ASN A 122 1.25 -2.36 18.41
N PHE A 123 2.30 -2.01 17.65
CA PHE A 123 3.39 -2.93 17.26
C PHE A 123 3.93 -3.78 18.42
N ASN A 124 4.19 -3.14 19.56
CA ASN A 124 4.77 -3.80 20.73
C ASN A 124 3.78 -4.68 21.51
N GLN A 125 2.48 -4.58 21.25
CA GLN A 125 1.44 -5.34 21.94
C GLN A 125 0.96 -6.54 21.11
N ILE A 126 1.14 -6.49 19.78
CA ILE A 126 0.66 -7.53 18.87
C ILE A 126 1.55 -8.78 18.97
N LYS A 127 0.92 -9.90 19.33
CA LYS A 127 1.51 -11.23 19.41
C LYS A 127 1.43 -11.95 18.05
N HIS A 128 0.24 -12.01 17.45
CA HIS A 128 -0.01 -12.63 16.14
C HIS A 128 -1.03 -11.82 15.33
N VAL A 129 -0.86 -11.84 14.01
CA VAL A 129 -1.83 -11.38 13.02
C VAL A 129 -2.29 -12.57 12.20
N PHE A 130 -3.58 -12.70 11.98
CA PHE A 130 -4.18 -13.73 11.15
C PHE A 130 -5.06 -13.09 10.08
N SER A 131 -5.23 -13.77 8.96
CA SER A 131 -6.24 -13.40 7.96
C SER A 131 -6.60 -14.60 7.09
N PRO A 132 -7.77 -14.61 6.42
CA PRO A 132 -8.00 -15.60 5.37
C PRO A 132 -7.00 -15.39 4.22
N CYS A 133 -6.84 -14.15 3.75
CA CYS A 133 -5.97 -13.81 2.61
C CYS A 133 -5.68 -12.30 2.44
N SER A 134 -5.70 -11.52 3.52
CA SER A 134 -5.55 -10.06 3.44
C SER A 134 -4.13 -9.63 3.06
N LEU A 135 -4.00 -8.62 2.21
CA LEU A 135 -2.70 -8.00 1.88
C LEU A 135 -2.05 -7.33 3.09
N ALA A 136 -2.83 -6.86 4.05
CA ALA A 136 -2.28 -6.29 5.28
C ALA A 136 -1.50 -7.32 6.11
N SER A 137 -1.70 -8.63 5.89
CA SER A 137 -0.89 -9.68 6.52
C SER A 137 0.54 -9.71 5.97
N LEU A 138 0.76 -9.33 4.72
CA LEU A 138 2.10 -9.16 4.14
C LEU A 138 2.80 -7.97 4.80
N SER A 139 2.08 -6.84 4.96
CA SER A 139 2.56 -5.69 5.70
C SER A 139 2.96 -6.09 7.13
N ALA A 140 2.09 -6.82 7.85
CA ALA A 140 2.38 -7.32 9.19
C ALA A 140 3.65 -8.19 9.25
N TYR A 141 3.80 -9.14 8.33
CA TYR A 141 4.99 -9.99 8.25
C TYR A 141 6.26 -9.17 7.97
N GLY A 142 6.19 -8.26 6.99
CA GLY A 142 7.30 -7.39 6.62
C GLY A 142 7.77 -6.51 7.79
N LEU A 143 6.86 -6.14 8.70
CA LEU A 143 7.17 -5.40 9.93
C LEU A 143 7.82 -6.25 11.03
N GLY A 144 7.98 -7.55 10.84
CA GLY A 144 8.51 -8.45 11.87
C GLY A 144 7.48 -8.84 12.93
N LEU A 145 6.18 -8.79 12.61
CA LEU A 145 5.14 -9.40 13.43
C LEU A 145 4.98 -10.87 13.03
N ASN A 146 4.52 -11.72 13.96
CA ASN A 146 4.02 -13.02 13.56
C ASN A 146 2.74 -12.81 12.74
N SER A 147 2.70 -13.34 11.51
CA SER A 147 1.60 -13.09 10.58
C SER A 147 1.28 -14.36 9.81
N HIS A 148 0.02 -14.77 9.81
CA HIS A 148 -0.40 -16.06 9.25
C HIS A 148 -1.61 -15.89 8.33
N VAL A 149 -1.66 -16.70 7.26
CA VAL A 149 -2.81 -16.73 6.35
C VAL A 149 -3.41 -18.13 6.25
N PHE A 150 -4.74 -18.18 6.20
CA PHE A 150 -5.52 -19.43 6.04
C PHE A 150 -5.83 -19.75 4.57
N PHE A 151 -5.24 -19.01 3.61
CA PHE A 151 -5.54 -19.12 2.18
C PHE A 151 -5.53 -20.56 1.64
N ARG A 152 -4.61 -21.42 2.13
CA ARG A 152 -4.49 -22.80 1.67
C ARG A 152 -5.67 -23.68 2.08
N LEU A 153 -6.27 -23.43 3.25
CA LEU A 153 -7.47 -24.12 3.73
C LEU A 153 -8.69 -23.72 2.92
N LEU A 154 -8.71 -22.48 2.42
CA LEU A 154 -9.82 -21.99 1.64
C LEU A 154 -9.71 -22.41 0.17
N LYS A 155 -8.53 -22.77 -0.35
CA LYS A 155 -8.20 -22.92 -1.78
C LYS A 155 -9.25 -23.66 -2.63
N THR A 156 -9.92 -24.69 -2.10
CA THR A 156 -10.97 -25.45 -2.81
C THR A 156 -12.21 -24.60 -3.07
N SER A 157 -12.56 -23.72 -2.14
CA SER A 157 -13.67 -22.78 -2.26
C SER A 157 -13.41 -21.71 -3.31
N TRP A 158 -12.15 -21.47 -3.70
CA TRP A 158 -11.79 -20.42 -4.67
C TRP A 158 -11.89 -20.93 -6.09
N GLY A 159 -12.53 -20.17 -6.99
CA GLY A 159 -12.42 -20.43 -8.43
C GLY A 159 -10.99 -20.25 -8.95
N GLU A 160 -10.75 -20.73 -10.17
CA GLU A 160 -9.41 -20.72 -10.79
C GLU A 160 -8.73 -19.33 -10.77
N LEU A 161 -9.49 -18.29 -11.12
CA LEU A 161 -9.01 -16.91 -11.11
C LEU A 161 -8.65 -16.41 -9.70
N GLY A 162 -9.46 -16.76 -8.70
CA GLY A 162 -9.22 -16.41 -7.31
C GLY A 162 -7.93 -17.07 -6.80
N ARG A 163 -7.78 -18.37 -7.06
CA ARG A 163 -6.56 -19.11 -6.73
C ARG A 163 -5.32 -18.49 -7.40
N ALA A 164 -5.40 -18.19 -8.70
CA ALA A 164 -4.29 -17.59 -9.44
C ALA A 164 -3.93 -16.19 -8.89
N TYR A 165 -4.94 -15.37 -8.57
CA TYR A 165 -4.75 -14.05 -7.97
C TYR A 165 -3.98 -14.17 -6.65
N PHE A 166 -4.52 -14.88 -5.66
CA PHE A 166 -3.90 -14.96 -4.33
C PHE A 166 -2.57 -15.72 -4.33
N LYS A 167 -2.42 -16.75 -5.19
CA LYS A 167 -1.13 -17.42 -5.38
C LYS A 167 -0.06 -16.43 -5.87
N SER A 168 -0.38 -15.58 -6.84
CA SER A 168 0.56 -14.56 -7.34
C SER A 168 0.91 -13.51 -6.29
N TYR A 169 -0.03 -13.11 -5.44
CA TYR A 169 0.23 -12.12 -4.38
C TYR A 169 1.01 -12.67 -3.19
N LEU A 170 0.80 -13.94 -2.84
CA LEU A 170 1.45 -14.61 -1.71
C LEU A 170 2.70 -15.39 -2.14
N GLU A 171 3.11 -15.25 -3.39
CA GLU A 171 4.32 -15.85 -3.94
C GLU A 171 5.57 -15.37 -3.19
N GLY A 172 6.47 -16.30 -2.87
CA GLY A 172 7.71 -15.99 -2.15
C GLY A 172 7.57 -15.90 -0.62
N MET A 173 6.37 -16.06 -0.05
CA MET A 173 6.20 -16.15 1.40
C MET A 173 6.66 -17.52 1.93
N PRO A 174 7.29 -17.58 3.13
CA PRO A 174 7.75 -18.84 3.70
C PRO A 174 6.60 -19.75 4.11
N GLU A 175 6.83 -21.06 4.18
CA GLU A 175 5.81 -22.04 4.59
C GLU A 175 5.20 -21.74 5.97
N SER A 176 5.98 -21.21 6.91
CA SER A 176 5.51 -20.79 8.24
C SER A 176 4.50 -19.64 8.22
N TYR A 177 4.36 -18.93 7.09
CA TYR A 177 3.33 -17.91 6.86
C TYR A 177 1.94 -18.52 6.60
N PHE A 178 1.88 -19.78 6.14
CA PHE A 178 0.62 -20.43 5.78
C PHE A 178 0.17 -21.40 6.87
N ILE A 179 -1.10 -21.32 7.25
CA ILE A 179 -1.76 -22.37 8.02
C ILE A 179 -2.57 -23.20 7.04
N SER A 180 -2.19 -24.48 6.91
CA SER A 180 -2.83 -25.47 6.03
C SER A 180 -3.39 -26.66 6.78
N ASP A 181 -3.19 -26.72 8.09
CA ASP A 181 -3.69 -27.74 8.99
C ASP A 181 -4.15 -27.03 10.27
N LEU A 182 -5.37 -27.30 10.73
CA LEU A 182 -5.93 -26.72 11.94
C LEU A 182 -5.61 -27.55 13.19
N ASP A 183 -5.04 -28.75 13.04
CA ASP A 183 -4.63 -29.59 14.16
C ASP A 183 -3.16 -29.35 14.56
N GLN A 184 -2.39 -28.64 13.74
CA GLN A 184 -1.01 -28.28 14.07
C GLN A 184 -0.95 -27.22 15.18
N PRO A 185 0.11 -27.20 16.02
CA PRO A 185 0.33 -26.11 16.96
C PRO A 185 0.72 -24.82 16.25
N LEU A 186 0.33 -23.67 16.81
CA LEU A 186 0.75 -22.36 16.33
C LEU A 186 2.26 -22.15 16.55
N LYS A 187 2.97 -21.81 15.47
CA LYS A 187 4.40 -21.50 15.51
C LYS A 187 4.64 -20.02 15.25
N GLU A 188 5.61 -19.43 15.96
CA GLU A 188 6.09 -18.10 15.60
C GLU A 188 6.76 -18.11 14.22
N ASN A 189 6.58 -17.03 13.48
CA ASN A 189 7.18 -16.86 12.15
C ASN A 189 7.70 -15.44 11.91
N LYS A 190 7.78 -14.60 12.95
CA LYS A 190 8.30 -13.24 12.84
C LYS A 190 9.68 -13.21 12.15
N LYS A 191 9.82 -12.33 11.18
CA LYS A 191 11.10 -12.07 10.50
C LYS A 191 12.03 -11.25 11.40
N LEU A 192 13.31 -11.59 11.41
CA LEU A 192 14.34 -10.71 11.99
C LEU A 192 14.49 -9.47 11.11
N LEU A 193 14.32 -8.30 11.71
CA LEU A 193 14.46 -7.03 11.00
C LEU A 193 15.92 -6.59 11.06
N GLU A 194 16.60 -6.72 9.93
CA GLU A 194 17.99 -6.34 9.80
C GLU A 194 18.17 -4.94 9.21
N LYS A 195 19.34 -4.38 9.48
CA LYS A 195 19.77 -3.11 8.93
C LYS A 195 20.20 -3.28 7.48
N ASP A 196 19.58 -2.53 6.57
CA ASP A 196 20.07 -2.42 5.19
C ASP A 196 21.15 -1.33 5.11
N VAL A 197 22.41 -1.73 5.28
CA VAL A 197 23.56 -0.81 5.27
C VAL A 197 23.71 -0.12 3.91
N PHE A 198 23.41 -0.81 2.80
CA PHE A 198 23.48 -0.23 1.48
C PHE A 198 22.45 0.90 1.33
N PHE A 199 21.19 0.64 1.70
CA PHE A 199 20.15 1.65 1.66
C PHE A 199 20.49 2.86 2.52
N GLU A 200 20.97 2.66 3.75
CA GLU A 200 21.31 3.77 4.63
C GLU A 200 22.44 4.62 4.09
N ASN A 201 23.51 4.01 3.57
CA ASN A 201 24.63 4.73 2.99
C ASN A 201 24.19 5.50 1.74
N HIS A 202 23.37 4.88 0.89
CA HIS A 202 22.84 5.53 -0.29
C HIS A 202 21.93 6.71 0.08
N LEU A 203 21.00 6.52 1.02
CA LEU A 203 20.12 7.58 1.49
C LEU A 203 20.90 8.71 2.16
N ALA A 204 21.90 8.40 3.00
CA ALA A 204 22.77 9.40 3.63
C ALA A 204 23.44 10.27 2.56
N LYS A 205 24.01 9.65 1.51
CA LYS A 205 24.59 10.39 0.38
C LYS A 205 23.57 11.32 -0.28
N GLN A 206 22.35 10.84 -0.55
CA GLN A 206 21.30 11.67 -1.14
C GLN A 206 20.94 12.87 -0.25
N LEU A 207 20.87 12.66 1.08
CA LEU A 207 20.61 13.71 2.06
C LEU A 207 21.75 14.74 2.13
N ASP A 208 23.00 14.30 2.02
CA ASP A 208 24.17 15.18 2.03
C ASP A 208 24.25 16.05 0.77
N GLU A 209 24.00 15.45 -0.41
CA GLU A 209 23.99 16.15 -1.70
C GLU A 209 22.81 17.12 -1.86
N ASN A 210 21.72 16.91 -1.11
CA ASN A 210 20.50 17.70 -1.20
C ASN A 210 20.09 18.19 0.20
N PRO A 211 20.62 19.33 0.70
CA PRO A 211 20.53 19.75 2.10
C PRO A 211 19.17 20.32 2.55
N GLY A 212 18.17 20.35 1.67
CA GLY A 212 16.84 20.91 1.93
C GLY A 212 15.90 20.02 2.74
N THR A 213 14.60 20.32 2.68
CA THR A 213 13.55 19.53 3.33
C THR A 213 13.23 18.29 2.50
N VAL A 214 12.98 17.15 3.17
CA VAL A 214 12.44 15.96 2.51
C VAL A 214 10.92 15.98 2.57
N TRP A 215 10.26 16.06 1.42
CA TRP A 215 8.80 16.15 1.31
C TRP A 215 8.22 14.82 0.83
N PHE A 216 7.36 14.19 1.62
CA PHE A 216 6.62 13.00 1.21
C PHE A 216 5.24 13.38 0.69
N THR A 217 4.87 12.89 -0.50
CA THR A 217 3.49 12.95 -0.99
C THR A 217 2.77 11.66 -0.62
N ILE A 218 1.57 11.78 -0.06
CA ILE A 218 0.73 10.64 0.31
C ILE A 218 -0.74 10.87 -0.06
N VAL A 219 -1.38 9.84 -0.62
CA VAL A 219 -2.81 9.80 -0.90
C VAL A 219 -3.47 8.72 -0.07
N ASP A 220 -2.88 7.53 -0.05
CA ASP A 220 -3.39 6.40 0.70
C ASP A 220 -2.73 6.31 2.08
N PRO A 221 -3.49 6.39 3.19
CA PRO A 221 -2.91 6.27 4.51
C PRO A 221 -2.25 4.91 4.80
N ALA A 222 -2.50 3.86 4.01
CA ALA A 222 -1.75 2.61 4.14
C ALA A 222 -0.23 2.81 3.98
N CYS A 223 0.20 3.80 3.18
CA CYS A 223 1.62 4.12 2.98
C CYS A 223 2.24 4.87 4.18
N LEU A 224 1.43 5.38 5.10
CA LEU A 224 1.89 6.27 6.17
C LEU A 224 2.89 5.59 7.09
N GLN A 225 2.72 4.30 7.32
CA GLN A 225 3.67 3.52 8.10
C GLN A 225 5.09 3.57 7.50
N SER A 226 5.21 3.33 6.19
CA SER A 226 6.47 3.43 5.48
C SER A 226 7.04 4.86 5.53
N VAL A 227 6.21 5.89 5.36
CA VAL A 227 6.64 7.28 5.52
C VAL A 227 7.23 7.52 6.92
N LEU A 228 6.55 7.06 7.98
CA LEU A 228 6.96 7.28 9.36
C LEU A 228 8.31 6.63 9.67
N VAL A 229 8.55 5.40 9.18
CA VAL A 229 9.83 4.73 9.43
C VAL A 229 10.98 5.36 8.66
N ILE A 230 10.74 5.78 7.42
CA ILE A 230 11.76 6.47 6.61
C ILE A 230 12.05 7.84 7.23
N SER A 231 11.03 8.54 7.74
CA SER A 231 11.20 9.82 8.45
C SER A 231 12.10 9.64 9.67
N LYS A 232 11.92 8.56 10.46
CA LYS A 232 12.83 8.23 11.56
C LYS A 232 14.25 7.95 11.07
N LEU A 233 14.41 7.22 9.97
CA LEU A 233 15.73 6.96 9.39
C LEU A 233 16.41 8.26 8.94
N ILE A 234 15.69 9.15 8.26
CA ILE A 234 16.19 10.45 7.84
C ILE A 234 16.68 11.26 9.04
N LYS A 235 15.90 11.31 10.12
CA LYS A 235 16.29 12.00 11.37
C LYS A 235 17.47 11.31 12.07
N LYS A 236 17.62 9.98 11.94
CA LYS A 236 18.79 9.26 12.46
C LYS A 236 20.06 9.60 11.67
N LEU A 237 19.98 9.67 10.34
CA LEU A 237 21.11 9.95 9.45
C LEU A 237 21.47 11.45 9.41
N SER A 238 20.47 12.32 9.57
CA SER A 238 20.62 13.78 9.53
C SER A 238 19.69 14.42 10.57
N PRO A 239 20.12 14.54 11.85
CA PRO A 239 19.26 14.94 12.98
C PRO A 239 18.49 16.24 12.80
N ASN A 240 19.10 17.24 12.17
CA ASN A 240 18.49 18.55 11.94
C ASN A 240 17.64 18.62 10.66
N ARG A 241 17.56 17.52 9.90
CA ARG A 241 16.84 17.48 8.63
C ARG A 241 15.35 17.67 8.83
N LYS A 242 14.74 18.63 8.14
CA LYS A 242 13.28 18.78 8.13
C LYS A 242 12.64 17.72 7.25
N VAL A 243 11.53 17.16 7.73
CA VAL A 243 10.69 16.21 6.99
C VAL A 243 9.26 16.76 6.94
N GLY A 244 8.70 16.86 5.75
CA GLY A 244 7.36 17.38 5.51
C GLY A 244 6.43 16.35 4.88
N LEU A 245 5.12 16.50 5.12
CA LEU A 245 4.07 15.62 4.62
C LEU A 245 3.03 16.37 3.78
N LEU A 246 2.86 15.96 2.53
CA LEU A 246 1.94 16.56 1.56
C LEU A 246 0.80 15.56 1.31
N ILE A 247 -0.39 15.89 1.83
CA ILE A 247 -1.50 14.94 1.91
C ILE A 247 -2.58 15.30 0.89
N MET A 248 -2.89 14.41 -0.04
CA MET A 248 -4.13 14.55 -0.82
C MET A 248 -5.30 14.02 0.00
N ARG A 249 -6.31 14.86 0.22
CA ARG A 249 -7.50 14.46 0.98
C ARG A 249 -8.17 13.25 0.33
N HIS A 250 -8.54 12.28 1.16
CA HIS A 250 -9.29 11.09 0.80
C HIS A 250 -10.18 10.70 1.98
N GLU A 251 -11.32 10.07 1.74
CA GLU A 251 -12.27 9.67 2.81
C GLU A 251 -11.63 8.73 3.84
N ARG A 252 -10.62 7.95 3.41
CA ARG A 252 -9.82 7.07 4.28
C ARG A 252 -9.02 7.81 5.36
N TRP A 253 -8.81 9.12 5.22
CA TRP A 253 -8.15 9.92 6.26
C TRP A 253 -9.08 10.28 7.42
N ASN A 254 -10.40 10.21 7.23
CA ASN A 254 -11.37 10.60 8.26
C ASN A 254 -11.34 9.66 9.49
N SER A 255 -10.81 8.45 9.35
CA SER A 255 -10.65 7.49 10.44
C SER A 255 -9.33 7.63 11.19
N ILE A 256 -8.43 8.51 10.74
CA ILE A 256 -7.08 8.65 11.31
C ILE A 256 -7.03 9.86 12.24
N ASN A 257 -6.49 9.64 13.44
CA ASN A 257 -6.14 10.73 14.34
C ASN A 257 -4.92 11.48 13.80
N MET A 258 -5.17 12.54 13.04
CA MET A 258 -4.10 13.32 12.38
C MET A 258 -3.15 14.00 13.37
N ASP A 259 -3.62 14.39 14.56
CA ASP A 259 -2.77 15.04 15.57
C ASP A 259 -1.64 14.10 16.03
N ARG A 260 -1.94 12.81 16.16
CA ARG A 260 -0.94 11.78 16.48
C ARG A 260 0.08 11.57 15.37
N ILE A 261 -0.32 11.77 14.11
CA ILE A 261 0.56 11.58 12.96
C ILE A 261 1.43 12.81 12.73
N MET A 262 0.84 14.00 12.79
CA MET A 262 1.48 15.25 12.44
C MET A 262 2.66 15.60 13.36
N LYS A 263 2.67 15.11 14.60
CA LYS A 263 3.82 15.26 15.53
C LYS A 263 5.13 14.64 15.01
N HIS A 264 5.06 13.74 14.02
CA HIS A 264 6.23 13.09 13.44
C HIS A 264 6.85 13.87 12.28
N PHE A 265 6.26 15.00 11.88
CA PHE A 265 6.67 15.81 10.74
C PHE A 265 6.88 17.27 11.15
N ASP A 266 7.86 17.92 10.55
CA ASP A 266 8.15 19.34 10.81
C ASP A 266 7.15 20.26 10.09
N ASN A 267 6.61 19.81 8.95
CA ASN A 267 5.64 20.54 8.14
C ASN A 267 4.59 19.60 7.57
N PHE A 268 3.39 20.09 7.34
CA PHE A 268 2.36 19.33 6.63
C PHE A 268 1.46 20.27 5.82
N SER A 269 0.85 19.76 4.76
CA SER A 269 -0.12 20.50 3.95
C SER A 269 -1.16 19.59 3.32
N PHE A 270 -2.40 20.05 3.30
CA PHE A 270 -3.52 19.31 2.72
C PHE A 270 -3.89 19.87 1.35
N PHE A 271 -4.07 18.96 0.40
CA PHE A 271 -4.51 19.26 -0.95
C PHE A 271 -5.90 18.65 -1.21
N PRO A 272 -6.73 19.28 -2.06
CA PRO A 272 -8.04 18.74 -2.42
C PRO A 272 -7.96 17.33 -3.01
N LYS A 273 -9.00 16.52 -2.79
CA LYS A 273 -9.16 15.23 -3.48
C LYS A 273 -9.29 15.47 -4.98
N VAL A 274 -8.42 14.84 -5.77
CA VAL A 274 -8.53 14.81 -7.23
C VAL A 274 -8.86 13.39 -7.67
N SER A 275 -10.02 13.22 -8.31
CA SER A 275 -10.47 11.95 -8.87
C SER A 275 -10.42 11.99 -10.39
N TYR A 276 -10.01 10.89 -11.01
CA TYR A 276 -9.92 10.74 -12.48
C TYR A 276 -11.28 10.50 -13.16
N ALA A 277 -12.32 11.22 -12.70
CA ALA A 277 -13.64 11.24 -13.32
C ALA A 277 -13.95 12.63 -13.88
N LEU A 278 -14.55 12.69 -15.07
CA LEU A 278 -14.99 13.95 -15.69
C LEU A 278 -16.20 14.52 -14.95
N LYS A 279 -15.93 15.25 -13.87
CA LYS A 279 -16.88 16.11 -13.16
C LYS A 279 -16.26 17.48 -13.05
N LEU A 280 -17.06 18.54 -13.19
CA LEU A 280 -16.58 19.92 -13.07
C LEU A 280 -15.84 20.14 -11.73
N THR A 281 -16.36 19.59 -10.64
CA THR A 281 -15.72 19.65 -9.32
C THR A 281 -14.32 19.00 -9.29
N ASN A 282 -14.12 17.90 -9.99
CA ASN A 282 -12.82 17.24 -10.08
C ASN A 282 -11.82 18.07 -10.90
N LEU A 283 -12.25 18.67 -12.01
CA LEU A 283 -11.43 19.56 -12.83
C LEU A 283 -11.02 20.81 -12.05
N LEU A 284 -11.96 21.42 -11.34
CA LEU A 284 -11.70 22.57 -10.47
C LEU A 284 -10.74 22.20 -9.32
N ASN A 285 -10.91 21.03 -8.70
CA ASN A 285 -9.98 20.55 -7.67
C ASN A 285 -8.58 20.31 -8.23
N ALA A 286 -8.49 19.74 -9.43
CA ALA A 286 -7.21 19.48 -10.09
C ALA A 286 -6.49 20.80 -10.45
N PHE A 287 -7.24 21.80 -10.93
CA PHE A 287 -6.71 23.15 -11.17
C PHE A 287 -6.28 23.84 -9.87
N LYS A 288 -7.12 23.82 -8.83
CA LYS A 288 -6.78 24.36 -7.50
C LYS A 288 -5.52 23.72 -6.94
N THR A 289 -5.41 22.40 -7.05
CA THR A 289 -4.22 21.64 -6.63
C THR A 289 -3.00 22.08 -7.42
N THR A 290 -3.11 22.19 -8.75
CA THR A 290 -2.02 22.66 -9.62
C THR A 290 -1.52 24.05 -9.22
N VAL A 291 -2.43 25.01 -9.03
CA VAL A 291 -2.09 26.37 -8.61
C VAL A 291 -1.44 26.37 -7.23
N ALA A 292 -1.98 25.58 -6.29
CA ALA A 292 -1.41 25.45 -4.96
C ALA A 292 0.01 24.86 -4.98
N VAL A 293 0.24 23.82 -5.78
CA VAL A 293 1.57 23.19 -5.93
C VAL A 293 2.56 24.15 -6.58
N LYS A 294 2.20 24.86 -7.67
CA LYS A 294 3.08 25.85 -8.31
C LYS A 294 3.48 26.99 -7.38
N ARG A 295 2.64 27.33 -6.41
CA ARG A 295 2.89 28.36 -5.38
C ARG A 295 3.56 27.79 -4.13
N PHE A 296 3.70 26.47 -4.04
CA PHE A 296 4.34 25.82 -2.90
C PHE A 296 5.84 26.13 -2.91
N LYS A 297 6.39 26.45 -1.74
CA LYS A 297 7.78 26.93 -1.60
C LYS A 297 8.76 25.76 -1.48
N ILE A 298 8.89 24.95 -2.54
CA ILE A 298 9.99 23.99 -2.67
C ILE A 298 11.28 24.77 -2.98
N LYS A 299 12.34 24.53 -2.21
CA LYS A 299 13.64 25.19 -2.38
C LYS A 299 14.60 24.32 -3.17
N PRO A 300 15.63 24.90 -3.84
CA PRO A 300 16.75 24.11 -4.35
C PRO A 300 17.36 23.23 -3.24
N GLY A 301 17.61 21.96 -3.55
CA GLY A 301 18.12 20.98 -2.60
C GLY A 301 17.06 20.32 -1.71
N ASP A 302 15.78 20.70 -1.80
CA ASP A 302 14.69 19.88 -1.24
C ASP A 302 14.58 18.56 -2.01
N ILE A 303 14.15 17.48 -1.34
CA ILE A 303 13.89 16.16 -1.93
C ILE A 303 12.38 15.92 -1.98
N ILE A 304 11.88 15.38 -3.09
CA ILE A 304 10.46 15.03 -3.26
C ILE A 304 10.33 13.51 -3.32
N CYS A 305 9.65 12.93 -2.34
CA CYS A 305 9.42 11.50 -2.20
C CYS A 305 7.97 11.13 -2.54
N GLY A 306 7.78 10.33 -3.60
CA GLY A 306 6.50 9.76 -4.01
C GLY A 306 6.26 8.36 -3.44
N MET A 307 5.01 8.03 -3.10
CA MET A 307 4.59 6.70 -2.61
C MET A 307 3.33 6.15 -3.29
N ASP A 308 2.63 6.97 -4.09
CA ASP A 308 1.31 6.61 -4.63
C ASP A 308 1.35 6.29 -6.14
N MET A 309 2.55 6.24 -6.73
CA MET A 309 2.87 5.79 -8.09
C MET A 309 1.96 6.41 -9.17
N GLY A 310 2.03 7.72 -9.33
CA GLY A 310 1.30 8.46 -10.35
C GLY A 310 -0.01 9.05 -9.86
N SER A 311 -0.14 9.29 -8.55
CA SER A 311 -1.23 10.13 -8.06
C SER A 311 -1.13 11.55 -8.63
N PHE A 312 -2.26 12.25 -8.70
CA PHE A 312 -2.28 13.61 -9.26
C PHE A 312 -1.38 14.58 -8.46
N LEU A 313 -1.37 14.47 -7.13
CA LEU A 313 -0.55 15.32 -6.27
C LEU A 313 0.95 15.06 -6.50
N GLU A 314 1.36 13.78 -6.46
CA GLU A 314 2.73 13.35 -6.73
C GLU A 314 3.20 13.85 -8.10
N ASN A 315 2.38 13.62 -9.13
CA ASN A 315 2.65 14.08 -10.50
C ASN A 315 2.83 15.60 -10.60
N CYS A 316 2.01 16.41 -9.91
CA CYS A 316 2.20 17.86 -9.86
C CYS A 316 3.56 18.25 -9.28
N PHE A 317 3.97 17.64 -8.16
CA PHE A 317 5.23 17.98 -7.52
C PHE A 317 6.44 17.60 -8.38
N ILE A 318 6.49 16.37 -8.89
CA ILE A 318 7.62 15.95 -9.74
C ILE A 318 7.66 16.72 -11.07
N SER A 319 6.50 17.11 -11.63
CA SER A 319 6.44 17.82 -12.91
C SER A 319 6.86 19.28 -12.81
N TYR A 320 6.57 19.95 -11.69
CA TYR A 320 6.87 21.38 -11.54
C TYR A 320 8.21 21.65 -10.87
N PHE A 321 8.74 20.70 -10.10
CA PHE A 321 10.00 20.84 -9.39
C PHE A 321 11.07 19.88 -9.94
N LYS A 322 11.19 19.81 -11.28
CA LYS A 322 12.09 18.88 -12.01
C LYS A 322 13.59 19.00 -11.69
N LYS A 323 14.00 20.08 -11.03
CA LYS A 323 15.40 20.32 -10.63
C LYS A 323 15.71 19.76 -9.24
N ASN A 324 14.70 19.36 -8.50
CA ASN A 324 14.83 18.75 -7.19
C ASN A 324 14.97 17.24 -7.34
N LEU A 325 15.75 16.62 -6.47
CA LEU A 325 15.84 15.17 -6.43
C LEU A 325 14.46 14.56 -6.18
N SER A 326 14.05 13.68 -7.08
CA SER A 326 12.79 12.95 -7.03
C SER A 326 13.04 11.47 -6.72
N ILE A 327 12.39 10.98 -5.67
CA ILE A 327 12.52 9.60 -5.20
C ILE A 327 11.15 8.94 -5.22
N GLN A 328 11.01 7.83 -5.94
CA GLN A 328 9.86 6.95 -5.77
C GLN A 328 10.17 5.89 -4.72
N ILE A 329 9.22 5.64 -3.82
CA ILE A 329 9.25 4.48 -2.93
C ILE A 329 8.02 3.63 -3.24
N THR A 330 8.21 2.34 -3.49
CA THR A 330 7.11 1.40 -3.75
C THR A 330 7.46 0.00 -3.23
N THR A 331 6.48 -0.87 -3.09
CA THR A 331 6.69 -2.29 -2.74
C THR A 331 6.97 -3.12 -3.99
N ASP A 332 7.71 -4.23 -3.86
CA ASP A 332 7.98 -5.15 -4.96
C ASP A 332 6.71 -5.73 -5.62
N GLN A 333 5.67 -6.07 -4.84
CA GLN A 333 4.41 -6.58 -5.41
C GLN A 333 3.74 -5.52 -6.29
N LEU A 334 3.67 -4.30 -5.79
CA LEU A 334 3.04 -3.19 -6.49
C LEU A 334 3.86 -2.77 -7.73
N PHE A 335 5.19 -2.76 -7.63
CA PHE A 335 6.09 -2.51 -8.76
C PHE A 335 5.92 -3.56 -9.85
N ASN A 336 5.94 -4.85 -9.51
CA ASN A 336 5.74 -5.93 -10.47
C ASN A 336 4.35 -5.87 -11.10
N PHE A 337 3.30 -5.59 -10.31
CA PHE A 337 1.94 -5.48 -10.81
C PHE A 337 1.73 -4.33 -11.81
N THR A 338 2.50 -3.24 -11.70
CA THR A 338 2.25 -2.01 -12.46
C THR A 338 3.33 -1.71 -13.50
N HIS A 339 4.58 -2.08 -13.27
CA HIS A 339 5.73 -1.66 -14.07
C HIS A 339 6.56 -2.81 -14.63
N HIS A 340 6.59 -3.96 -13.95
CA HIS A 340 7.43 -5.10 -14.32
C HIS A 340 6.64 -6.40 -14.44
N PHE A 341 5.53 -6.36 -15.19
CA PHE A 341 4.77 -7.54 -15.57
C PHE A 341 5.04 -7.90 -17.03
N GLU A 342 5.07 -9.19 -17.32
CA GLU A 342 5.03 -9.66 -18.71
C GLU A 342 3.70 -9.27 -19.34
N ALA A 343 3.74 -8.62 -20.50
CA ALA A 343 2.52 -8.29 -21.22
C ALA A 343 1.78 -9.60 -21.54
N PRO A 344 0.50 -9.74 -21.14
CA PRO A 344 -0.26 -10.94 -21.48
C PRO A 344 -0.36 -11.05 -23.01
N PRO A 345 -0.48 -12.27 -23.53
CA PRO A 345 -0.69 -12.50 -24.96
C PRO A 345 -1.97 -11.83 -25.48
N ASP A 346 -2.97 -11.65 -24.61
CA ASP A 346 -4.20 -10.92 -24.91
C ASP A 346 -4.17 -9.47 -24.38
N LEU A 347 -3.98 -8.52 -25.31
CA LEU A 347 -3.96 -7.09 -25.04
C LEU A 347 -5.36 -6.50 -24.76
N SER A 348 -6.43 -7.24 -25.04
CA SER A 348 -7.80 -6.82 -24.75
C SER A 348 -8.11 -6.80 -23.25
N ASP A 349 -7.24 -7.40 -22.43
CA ASP A 349 -7.31 -7.38 -20.97
C ASP A 349 -7.01 -6.00 -20.36
N PHE A 350 -6.57 -5.00 -21.12
CA PHE A 350 -6.37 -3.65 -20.55
C PHE A 350 -7.41 -2.70 -21.09
N ASN A 351 -8.22 -2.17 -20.19
CA ASN A 351 -9.26 -1.22 -20.50
C ASN A 351 -9.02 0.11 -19.80
N VAL A 352 -9.40 1.19 -20.46
CA VAL A 352 -9.34 2.54 -19.92
C VAL A 352 -10.70 3.21 -20.10
N LYS A 353 -11.15 3.96 -19.09
CA LYS A 353 -12.36 4.76 -19.24
C LYS A 353 -12.08 5.91 -20.20
N TRP A 354 -13.00 6.21 -21.11
CA TRP A 354 -12.85 7.37 -22.00
C TRP A 354 -12.62 8.68 -21.22
N THR A 355 -13.27 8.83 -20.06
CA THR A 355 -13.04 9.97 -19.14
C THR A 355 -11.59 10.08 -18.67
N THR A 356 -10.94 8.94 -18.44
CA THR A 356 -9.53 8.85 -18.04
C THR A 356 -8.61 9.17 -19.22
N LEU A 357 -8.97 8.79 -20.45
CA LEU A 357 -8.25 9.19 -21.65
C LEU A 357 -8.26 10.72 -21.81
N PHE A 358 -9.42 11.37 -21.74
CA PHE A 358 -9.51 12.83 -21.82
C PHE A 358 -8.62 13.50 -20.76
N LEU A 359 -8.75 13.09 -19.50
CA LEU A 359 -7.98 13.69 -18.41
C LEU A 359 -6.48 13.51 -18.61
N ASN A 360 -6.02 12.35 -19.04
CA ASN A 360 -4.59 12.07 -19.17
C ASN A 360 -3.96 12.59 -20.47
N TYR A 361 -4.70 12.64 -21.57
CA TYR A 361 -4.15 13.09 -22.86
C TYR A 361 -4.28 14.60 -23.06
N ILE A 362 -5.37 15.21 -22.57
CA ILE A 362 -5.63 16.64 -22.76
C ILE A 362 -5.28 17.39 -21.49
N PHE A 363 -5.97 17.08 -20.38
CA PHE A 363 -5.89 17.91 -19.19
C PHE A 363 -4.51 17.87 -18.51
N VAL A 364 -3.93 16.67 -18.30
CA VAL A 364 -2.57 16.49 -17.76
C VAL A 364 -1.53 17.20 -18.64
N SER A 365 -1.64 17.08 -19.96
CA SER A 365 -0.74 17.75 -20.92
C SER A 365 -0.85 19.28 -20.87
N VAL A 366 -2.08 19.82 -20.82
CA VAL A 366 -2.33 21.28 -20.70
C VAL A 366 -1.73 21.83 -19.41
N LEU A 367 -1.76 21.04 -18.32
CA LEU A 367 -1.14 21.43 -17.07
C LEU A 367 0.39 21.27 -17.05
N GLY A 368 0.99 20.69 -18.09
CA GLY A 368 2.44 20.44 -18.16
C GLY A 368 2.91 19.35 -17.21
N LEU A 369 2.06 18.35 -16.95
CA LEU A 369 2.34 17.22 -16.07
C LEU A 369 2.88 16.01 -16.85
N HIS A 370 3.59 15.10 -16.18
CA HIS A 370 3.97 13.82 -16.79
C HIS A 370 2.73 13.03 -17.19
N GLY A 371 2.76 12.42 -18.38
CA GLY A 371 1.66 11.60 -18.86
C GLY A 371 1.44 10.40 -17.93
N SER A 372 0.23 10.25 -17.37
CA SER A 372 -0.19 9.08 -16.59
C SER A 372 -1.30 8.31 -17.29
N ILE A 373 -1.59 7.11 -16.83
CA ILE A 373 -2.77 6.35 -17.25
C ILE A 373 -3.32 5.54 -16.09
N ARG A 374 -4.65 5.45 -16.00
CA ARG A 374 -5.33 4.52 -15.10
C ARG A 374 -5.94 3.41 -15.91
N LEU A 375 -5.49 2.19 -15.66
CA LEU A 375 -5.91 0.99 -16.37
C LEU A 375 -6.82 0.14 -15.50
N TYR A 376 -7.69 -0.61 -16.15
CA TYR A 376 -8.60 -1.59 -15.57
C TYR A 376 -8.34 -2.93 -16.27
N ARG A 377 -8.14 -4.00 -15.50
CA ARG A 377 -7.90 -5.35 -16.06
C ARG A 377 -9.09 -6.28 -15.90
N PRO A 378 -9.99 -6.46 -16.89
CA PRO A 378 -11.23 -7.21 -16.73
C PRO A 378 -11.05 -8.71 -16.43
N SER A 379 -9.96 -9.34 -16.89
CA SER A 379 -9.68 -10.77 -16.61
C SER A 379 -9.52 -11.05 -15.12
N ARG A 380 -9.21 -10.02 -14.32
CA ARG A 380 -9.37 -10.08 -12.87
C ARG A 380 -10.82 -9.68 -12.58
N LYS A 381 -11.67 -10.57 -12.03
CA LYS A 381 -13.04 -10.19 -11.63
C LYS A 381 -12.95 -9.10 -10.54
N ASN A 382 -13.64 -7.97 -10.74
CA ASN A 382 -13.45 -6.64 -10.08
C ASN A 382 -12.28 -5.76 -10.58
N GLY A 383 -11.67 -6.18 -11.68
CA GLY A 383 -10.56 -5.60 -12.43
C GLY A 383 -9.61 -4.72 -11.66
N GLY A 384 -8.47 -5.31 -11.29
CA GLY A 384 -7.35 -4.61 -10.67
C GLY A 384 -7.11 -3.29 -11.40
N GLN A 385 -7.39 -2.19 -10.71
CA GLN A 385 -7.15 -0.86 -11.23
C GLN A 385 -5.80 -0.42 -10.71
N PHE A 386 -4.97 0.04 -11.62
CA PHE A 386 -3.73 0.70 -11.25
C PHE A 386 -3.58 1.98 -12.04
N THR A 387 -2.89 2.92 -11.42
CA THR A 387 -2.40 4.13 -12.09
C THR A 387 -0.90 3.99 -12.21
N ARG A 388 -0.35 4.46 -13.32
CA ARG A 388 1.09 4.60 -13.51
C ARG A 388 1.41 5.72 -14.48
N TYR A 389 2.68 6.12 -14.49
CA TYR A 389 3.21 6.95 -15.57
C TYR A 389 3.25 6.16 -16.89
N ARG A 390 3.05 6.89 -17.98
CA ARG A 390 3.19 6.36 -19.35
C ARG A 390 4.64 6.12 -19.71
N GLU A 391 5.54 6.93 -19.18
CA GLU A 391 6.97 6.72 -19.27
C GLU A 391 7.42 5.60 -18.30
N ALA A 392 8.62 5.10 -18.50
CA ALA A 392 9.22 4.17 -17.55
C ALA A 392 9.49 4.90 -16.23
N ILE A 393 9.18 4.28 -15.09
CA ILE A 393 9.25 4.96 -13.79
C ILE A 393 10.66 5.45 -13.45
N ASN A 394 11.69 4.74 -13.91
CA ASN A 394 13.09 5.10 -13.77
C ASN A 394 13.56 6.26 -14.69
N LYS A 395 12.69 6.75 -15.58
CA LYS A 395 12.88 8.00 -16.33
C LYS A 395 12.10 9.18 -15.73
N VAL A 396 11.09 8.88 -14.90
CA VAL A 396 10.24 9.88 -14.25
C VAL A 396 10.87 10.33 -12.93
N PHE A 397 11.51 9.41 -12.21
CA PHE A 397 12.18 9.67 -10.95
C PHE A 397 13.68 9.49 -11.08
N ASP A 398 14.43 10.29 -10.31
CA ASP A 398 15.89 10.19 -10.23
C ASP A 398 16.32 8.92 -9.51
N VAL A 399 15.57 8.49 -8.49
CA VAL A 399 15.78 7.24 -7.73
C VAL A 399 14.47 6.51 -7.50
N VAL A 400 14.48 5.18 -7.61
CA VAL A 400 13.35 4.30 -7.33
C VAL A 400 13.76 3.25 -6.31
N TYR A 401 13.26 3.38 -5.08
CA TYR A 401 13.40 2.36 -4.04
C TYR A 401 12.25 1.36 -4.11
N ILE A 402 12.60 0.08 -4.24
CA ILE A 402 11.65 -1.04 -4.21
C ILE A 402 11.81 -1.76 -2.87
N PHE A 403 10.82 -1.63 -2.00
CA PHE A 403 10.75 -2.31 -0.72
C PHE A 403 10.40 -3.77 -0.95
N LYS A 404 11.29 -4.66 -0.52
CA LYS A 404 11.05 -6.09 -0.53
C LYS A 404 10.55 -6.54 0.85
N HIS A 405 9.32 -7.06 0.89
CA HIS A 405 8.72 -7.54 2.14
C HIS A 405 9.08 -9.00 2.49
N THR A 406 9.56 -9.78 1.51
CA THR A 406 9.97 -11.18 1.64
C THR A 406 11.41 -11.33 2.12
#